data_AF-A0A482VXY5-F1
#
_entry.id   AF-A0A482VXY5-F1
#
_cell.length_a   1.000
_cell.length_b   1.000
_cell.length_c   1.000
_cell.angle_alpha   90.00
_cell.angle_beta   90.00
_cell.angle_gamma   90.00
#
_symmetry.space_group_name_H-M   'P 1'
#
loop_
_entity.id
_entity.type
_entity.pdbx_description
1 polymer ?
#
loop_
_entity_poly.entity_id
_entity_poly.type
_entity_poly.pdbx_seq_one_letter_code
_entity_poly.pdbx_strand_id
1 'polypeptide(L)'
;NRWNCSMDLDWVFNLNQSIVKDLQNLTCFGNPHPKKPLLAIASFMKDIKQQCPSNCVCSLPKVVPKNIESDQLEPHIEVNCSYRGLTELPLNLPTKTKIIRLEGNELEDLKPLRNNPIYRQSLELYLDNNKVNSIEELEGSYWLKHFRVFSISGNKLTEIPTYALDNALEQNINMPNAVRMSLGGNPWRCDCVFTPVFQEMLQKFAFQIQDIREVKCSYVEGDENSLLPIIELSRSSVCRSPTEYSVRALDLLNAVLASLILLILGKLAYDYYYFKKTGRLPWIVTKMP
;
A
#
# COMPACT_ATOMS: atom_id res chain seq x y z
N ASN A 1 4.50 46.12 -12.07
CA ASN A 1 3.68 45.75 -10.90
C ASN A 1 4.18 44.45 -10.29
N ARG A 2 4.32 44.38 -8.96
CA ARG A 2 4.77 43.19 -8.23
C ARG A 2 3.58 42.61 -7.44
N TRP A 3 2.67 41.92 -8.12
CA TRP A 3 1.44 41.39 -7.50
C TRP A 3 1.76 40.15 -6.68
N ASN A 4 1.51 40.23 -5.37
CA ASN A 4 1.67 39.08 -4.49
C ASN A 4 0.45 38.15 -4.62
N CYS A 5 0.69 36.93 -5.09
CA CYS A 5 -0.35 35.92 -5.29
C CYS A 5 -0.32 34.80 -4.23
N SER A 6 0.30 35.05 -3.08
CA SER A 6 0.18 34.17 -1.91
C SER A 6 -1.01 34.52 -1.00
N MET A 7 -1.64 35.68 -1.22
CA MET A 7 -2.74 36.20 -0.40
C MET A 7 -4.08 36.07 -1.12
N ASP A 8 -5.18 36.37 -0.42
CA ASP A 8 -6.52 36.41 -1.01
C ASP A 8 -6.58 37.40 -2.19
N LEU A 9 -7.14 36.93 -3.31
CA LEU A 9 -7.26 37.66 -4.57
C LEU A 9 -8.72 37.99 -4.93
N ASP A 10 -9.66 37.89 -3.98
CA ASP A 10 -11.08 38.23 -4.19
C ASP A 10 -11.27 39.64 -4.79
N TRP A 11 -10.38 40.59 -4.46
CA TRP A 11 -10.38 41.96 -5.00
C TRP A 11 -10.21 42.03 -6.53
N VAL A 12 -9.55 41.04 -7.15
CA VAL A 12 -9.30 41.00 -8.60
C VAL A 12 -10.63 40.98 -9.37
N PHE A 13 -11.65 40.31 -8.83
CA PHE A 13 -12.97 40.22 -9.44
C PHE A 13 -13.81 41.50 -9.29
N ASN A 14 -13.43 42.39 -8.36
CA ASN A 14 -14.11 43.66 -8.14
C ASN A 14 -13.49 44.81 -8.96
N LEU A 15 -12.42 44.54 -9.71
CA LEU A 15 -11.79 45.53 -10.58
C LEU A 15 -12.69 45.86 -11.76
N ASN A 16 -12.87 47.15 -12.01
CA ASN A 16 -13.59 47.62 -13.18
C ASN A 16 -12.72 47.46 -14.45
N GLN A 17 -13.17 46.62 -15.37
CA GLN A 17 -12.48 46.33 -16.63
C GLN A 17 -12.39 47.55 -17.56
N SER A 18 -13.23 48.57 -17.38
CA SER A 18 -13.11 49.83 -18.14
C SER A 18 -11.95 50.71 -17.66
N ILE A 19 -11.48 50.50 -16.42
CA ILE A 19 -10.38 51.25 -15.79
C ILE A 19 -9.07 50.48 -15.92
N VAL A 20 -9.08 49.17 -15.66
CA VAL A 20 -7.88 48.31 -15.72
C VAL A 20 -7.85 47.55 -17.04
N LYS A 21 -7.35 48.21 -18.10
CA LYS A 21 -7.32 47.65 -19.46
C LYS A 21 -6.36 46.48 -19.63
N ASP A 22 -5.33 46.40 -18.79
CA ASP A 22 -4.27 45.39 -18.83
C ASP A 22 -4.49 44.24 -17.85
N LEU A 23 -5.70 44.10 -17.28
CA LEU A 23 -6.03 43.07 -16.28
C LEU A 23 -5.64 41.65 -16.74
N GLN A 24 -5.84 41.35 -18.02
CA GLN A 24 -5.49 40.06 -18.64
C GLN A 24 -3.98 39.82 -18.74
N ASN A 25 -3.16 40.87 -18.71
CA ASN A 25 -1.71 40.82 -18.82
C ASN A 25 -1.02 40.85 -17.44
N LEU A 26 -1.78 41.05 -16.36
CA LEU A 26 -1.21 41.07 -15.01
C LEU A 26 -0.73 39.67 -14.63
N THR A 27 0.48 39.62 -14.09
CA THR A 27 1.11 38.37 -13.64
C THR A 27 1.54 38.46 -12.19
N CYS A 28 1.57 37.29 -11.56
CA CYS A 28 2.03 37.09 -10.20
C CYS A 28 3.55 37.27 -10.11
N PHE A 29 3.96 37.97 -9.05
CA PHE A 29 5.35 38.21 -8.72
C PHE A 29 5.77 37.36 -7.51
N GLY A 30 6.87 36.62 -7.66
CA GLY A 30 7.40 35.77 -6.60
C GLY A 30 6.67 34.43 -6.45
N ASN A 31 7.01 33.70 -5.39
CA ASN A 31 6.41 32.42 -5.04
C ASN A 31 5.01 32.60 -4.46
N PRO A 32 4.08 31.64 -4.61
CA PRO A 32 4.27 30.30 -5.21
C PRO A 32 4.06 30.23 -6.73
N HIS A 33 3.65 31.33 -7.38
CA HIS A 33 3.19 31.32 -8.77
C HIS A 33 3.93 32.33 -9.67
N PRO A 34 5.27 32.25 -9.79
CA PRO A 34 6.02 33.27 -10.51
C PRO A 34 5.61 33.32 -11.99
N LYS A 35 5.35 34.53 -12.50
CA LYS A 35 4.98 34.82 -13.89
C LYS A 35 3.68 34.16 -14.36
N LYS A 36 2.85 33.62 -13.46
CA LYS A 36 1.52 33.08 -13.81
C LYS A 36 0.49 34.21 -13.95
N PRO A 37 -0.51 34.09 -14.84
CA PRO A 37 -1.56 35.10 -14.99
C PRO A 37 -2.35 35.31 -13.69
N LEU A 38 -2.44 36.56 -13.23
CA LEU A 38 -3.08 36.94 -11.96
C LEU A 38 -4.55 36.50 -11.93
N LEU A 39 -5.28 36.72 -13.03
CA LEU A 39 -6.70 36.36 -13.12
C LEU A 39 -6.93 34.85 -13.05
N ALA A 40 -6.05 34.06 -13.65
CA ALA A 40 -6.13 32.60 -13.60
C ALA A 40 -5.92 32.09 -12.16
N ILE A 41 -4.91 32.62 -11.46
CA ILE A 41 -4.67 32.27 -10.05
C ILE A 41 -5.86 32.67 -9.19
N ALA A 42 -6.38 33.89 -9.34
CA ALA A 42 -7.56 34.35 -8.60
C ALA A 42 -8.77 33.43 -8.83
N SER A 43 -9.00 32.99 -10.07
CA SER A 43 -10.08 32.05 -10.41
C SER A 43 -9.90 30.71 -9.69
N PHE A 44 -8.71 30.12 -9.75
CA PHE A 44 -8.44 28.86 -9.06
C PHE A 44 -8.63 29.00 -7.54
N MET A 45 -8.13 30.08 -6.93
CA MET A 45 -8.30 30.31 -5.49
C MET A 45 -9.77 30.42 -5.09
N LYS A 46 -10.58 31.13 -5.90
CA LYS A 46 -12.02 31.26 -5.67
C LYS A 46 -12.74 29.91 -5.78
N ASP A 47 -12.44 29.13 -6.81
CA ASP A 47 -13.05 27.81 -7.02
C ASP A 47 -12.68 26.83 -5.89
N ILE A 48 -11.42 26.86 -5.44
CA ILE A 48 -10.94 26.06 -4.30
C ILE A 48 -11.69 26.45 -3.02
N LYS A 49 -11.84 27.75 -2.74
CA LYS A 49 -12.54 28.27 -1.55
C LYS A 49 -14.01 27.82 -1.51
N GLN A 50 -14.66 27.68 -2.67
CA GLN A 50 -16.05 27.23 -2.77
C GLN A 50 -16.22 25.70 -2.60
N GLN A 51 -15.26 24.90 -3.06
CA GLN A 51 -15.33 23.44 -3.03
C GLN A 51 -14.65 22.81 -1.81
N CYS A 52 -13.92 23.60 -1.01
CA CYS A 52 -13.18 23.10 0.14
C CYS A 52 -14.14 22.57 1.23
N PRO A 53 -13.91 21.37 1.77
CA PRO A 53 -14.70 20.86 2.89
C PRO A 53 -14.58 21.78 4.11
N SER A 54 -15.68 22.01 4.84
CA SER A 54 -15.75 22.96 5.95
C SER A 54 -14.75 22.70 7.08
N ASN A 55 -14.39 21.44 7.30
CA ASN A 55 -13.46 21.03 8.36
C ASN A 55 -11.99 20.99 7.88
N CYS A 56 -11.72 21.37 6.63
CA CYS A 56 -10.40 21.25 6.01
C CYS A 56 -9.88 22.61 5.55
N VAL A 57 -8.58 22.68 5.33
CA VAL A 57 -7.88 23.84 4.77
C VAL A 57 -7.36 23.46 3.40
N CYS A 58 -7.80 24.16 2.37
CA CYS A 58 -7.37 23.93 0.99
C CYS A 58 -6.41 25.03 0.54
N SER A 59 -5.35 24.65 -0.18
CA SER A 59 -4.35 25.58 -0.68
C SER A 59 -3.96 25.26 -2.13
N LEU A 60 -3.39 26.25 -2.81
CA LEU A 60 -2.90 26.14 -4.18
C LEU A 60 -1.36 26.18 -4.17
N PRO A 61 -0.66 25.08 -3.83
CA PRO A 61 0.79 25.08 -3.75
C PRO A 61 1.46 25.31 -5.10
N LYS A 62 0.88 24.82 -6.20
CA LYS A 62 1.50 24.87 -7.52
C LYS A 62 0.48 24.98 -8.65
N VAL A 63 0.88 25.65 -9.73
CA VAL A 63 0.14 25.68 -11.00
C VAL A 63 1.09 25.30 -12.13
N VAL A 64 0.73 24.26 -12.88
CA VAL A 64 1.55 23.71 -13.96
C VAL A 64 0.85 23.85 -15.31
N PRO A 65 1.58 23.92 -16.44
CA PRO A 65 0.97 23.70 -17.75
C PRO A 65 0.43 22.28 -17.84
N LYS A 66 -0.75 22.11 -18.45
CA LYS A 66 -1.37 20.80 -18.64
C LYS A 66 -0.56 19.92 -19.59
N ASN A 67 -0.09 20.51 -20.70
CA ASN A 67 0.77 19.90 -21.71
C ASN A 67 1.89 20.88 -22.08
N ILE A 68 2.99 20.36 -22.64
CA ILE A 68 4.15 21.18 -23.08
C ILE A 68 3.74 22.17 -24.20
N GLU A 69 2.72 21.82 -24.99
CA GLU A 69 2.27 22.59 -26.15
C GLU A 69 1.03 23.46 -25.87
N SER A 70 0.50 23.43 -24.64
CA SER A 70 -0.73 24.16 -24.30
C SER A 70 -0.48 25.19 -23.21
N ASP A 71 -0.96 26.42 -23.45
CA ASP A 71 -1.03 27.48 -22.44
C ASP A 71 -2.09 27.19 -21.36
N GLN A 72 -2.82 26.07 -21.46
CA GLN A 72 -3.80 25.69 -20.44
C GLN A 72 -3.09 25.31 -19.13
N LEU A 73 -3.42 26.05 -18.07
CA LEU A 73 -2.90 25.83 -16.73
C LEU A 73 -3.77 24.83 -15.95
N GLU A 74 -3.12 23.95 -15.19
CA GLU A 74 -3.74 23.02 -14.24
C GLU A 74 -3.29 23.35 -12.81
N PRO A 75 -4.23 23.57 -11.87
CA PRO A 75 -3.90 23.76 -10.47
C PRO A 75 -3.57 22.42 -9.81
N HIS A 76 -2.52 22.40 -8.98
CA HIS A 76 -2.25 21.30 -8.06
C HIS A 76 -2.74 21.73 -6.69
N ILE A 77 -3.82 21.11 -6.22
CA ILE A 77 -4.48 21.50 -4.97
C ILE A 77 -4.06 20.56 -3.85
N GLU A 78 -3.80 21.14 -2.69
CA GLU A 78 -3.61 20.44 -1.42
C GLU A 78 -4.85 20.64 -0.55
N VAL A 79 -5.36 19.54 0.02
CA VAL A 79 -6.44 19.54 1.00
C VAL A 79 -5.90 18.98 2.30
N ASN A 80 -5.85 19.83 3.32
CA ASN A 80 -5.39 19.49 4.66
C ASN A 80 -6.57 19.36 5.62
N CYS A 81 -6.87 18.11 5.98
CA CYS A 81 -7.89 17.69 6.93
C CYS A 81 -7.27 17.00 8.16
N SER A 82 -5.98 17.25 8.44
CA SER A 82 -5.27 16.61 9.56
C SER A 82 -5.80 17.11 10.92
N TYR A 83 -5.84 16.23 11.92
CA TYR A 83 -6.24 16.54 13.31
C TYR A 83 -7.65 17.15 13.42
N ARG A 84 -8.62 16.58 12.71
CA ARG A 84 -10.01 17.06 12.66
C ARG A 84 -11.02 16.08 13.29
N GLY A 85 -10.54 14.96 13.83
CA GLY A 85 -11.40 13.92 14.40
C GLY A 85 -12.28 13.22 13.36
N LEU A 86 -11.79 13.12 12.11
CA LEU A 86 -12.53 12.45 11.04
C LEU A 86 -12.58 10.93 11.27
N THR A 87 -13.77 10.36 11.18
CA THR A 87 -13.99 8.90 11.21
C THR A 87 -14.15 8.31 9.80
N GLU A 88 -14.48 9.16 8.83
CA GLU A 88 -14.67 8.79 7.42
C GLU A 88 -13.93 9.75 6.49
N LEU A 89 -13.55 9.24 5.31
CA LEU A 89 -12.94 10.03 4.25
C LEU A 89 -13.93 11.09 3.72
N PRO A 90 -13.49 12.33 3.44
CA PRO A 90 -14.37 13.38 2.90
C PRO A 90 -15.11 12.95 1.63
N LEU A 91 -16.42 13.19 1.57
CA LEU A 91 -17.24 12.81 0.40
C LEU A 91 -16.98 13.68 -0.84
N ASN A 92 -16.52 14.91 -0.62
CA ASN A 92 -16.23 15.89 -1.65
C ASN A 92 -14.84 16.48 -1.42
N LEU A 93 -14.13 16.74 -2.51
CA LEU A 93 -12.85 17.43 -2.55
C LEU A 93 -12.84 18.36 -3.76
N PRO A 94 -12.09 19.48 -3.73
CA PRO A 94 -11.89 20.29 -4.92
C PRO A 94 -11.39 19.44 -6.09
N THR A 95 -11.90 19.71 -7.29
CA THR A 95 -11.37 19.07 -8.50
C THR A 95 -9.87 19.36 -8.63
N LYS A 96 -9.07 18.44 -9.19
CA LYS A 96 -7.60 18.57 -9.31
C LYS A 96 -6.83 18.57 -7.98
N THR A 97 -7.44 18.06 -6.90
CA THR A 97 -6.72 17.72 -5.67
C THR A 97 -5.63 16.67 -5.95
N LYS A 98 -4.38 17.02 -5.67
CA LYS A 98 -3.20 16.15 -5.82
C LYS A 98 -2.68 15.65 -4.48
N ILE A 99 -2.81 16.45 -3.43
CA ILE A 99 -2.26 16.18 -2.10
C ILE A 99 -3.40 16.17 -1.09
N ILE A 100 -3.52 15.11 -0.33
CA ILE A 100 -4.54 14.95 0.71
C ILE A 100 -3.84 14.59 2.02
N ARG A 101 -4.01 15.45 3.03
CA ARG A 101 -3.43 15.26 4.37
C ARG A 101 -4.55 14.95 5.36
N LEU A 102 -4.50 13.78 5.98
CA LEU A 102 -5.54 13.21 6.85
C LEU A 102 -4.95 12.65 8.15
N GLU A 103 -3.75 13.06 8.53
CA GLU A 103 -3.03 12.55 9.70
C GLU A 103 -3.74 12.89 11.01
N GLY A 104 -3.59 12.03 12.02
CA GLY A 104 -4.11 12.29 13.37
C GLY A 104 -5.63 12.34 13.44
N ASN A 105 -6.30 11.50 12.65
CA ASN A 105 -7.75 11.34 12.66
C ASN A 105 -8.12 9.93 13.19
N GLU A 106 -9.36 9.52 13.03
CA GLU A 106 -9.89 8.24 13.49
C GLU A 106 -10.39 7.35 12.33
N LEU A 107 -9.74 7.47 11.16
CA LEU A 107 -10.14 6.75 9.95
C LEU A 107 -9.86 5.25 10.08
N GLU A 108 -10.83 4.43 9.69
CA GLU A 108 -10.69 2.95 9.64
C GLU A 108 -10.88 2.39 8.22
N ASP A 109 -11.87 2.90 7.47
CA ASP A 109 -12.26 2.39 6.13
C ASP A 109 -11.67 3.24 5.00
N LEU A 110 -10.92 2.62 4.09
CA LEU A 110 -10.32 3.27 2.92
C LEU A 110 -11.06 2.96 1.59
N LYS A 111 -12.19 2.25 1.61
CA LYS A 111 -13.00 1.94 0.42
C LYS A 111 -13.32 3.15 -0.48
N PRO A 112 -13.54 4.38 0.05
CA PRO A 112 -13.75 5.54 -0.80
C PRO A 112 -12.60 5.81 -1.79
N LEU A 113 -11.35 5.44 -1.47
CA LEU A 113 -10.22 5.57 -2.41
C LEU A 113 -10.40 4.71 -3.67
N ARG A 114 -11.08 3.57 -3.56
CA ARG A 114 -11.43 2.70 -4.70
C ARG A 114 -12.70 3.17 -5.40
N ASN A 115 -13.74 3.45 -4.63
CA ASN A 115 -15.10 3.59 -5.15
C ASN A 115 -15.44 5.03 -5.59
N ASN A 116 -14.84 6.04 -4.95
CA ASN A 116 -15.17 7.43 -5.21
C ASN A 116 -14.18 8.05 -6.23
N PRO A 117 -14.64 8.45 -7.43
CA PRO A 117 -13.77 8.95 -8.47
C PRO A 117 -13.02 10.25 -8.12
N ILE A 118 -13.43 11.00 -7.08
CA ILE A 118 -12.73 12.22 -6.66
C ILE A 118 -11.28 11.93 -6.25
N TYR A 119 -11.01 10.74 -5.70
CA TYR A 119 -9.68 10.36 -5.23
C TYR A 119 -8.73 9.94 -6.37
N ARG A 120 -9.24 9.64 -7.56
CA ARG A 120 -8.43 9.16 -8.70
C ARG A 120 -7.33 10.12 -9.14
N GLN A 121 -7.50 11.42 -8.89
CA GLN A 121 -6.53 12.44 -9.26
C GLN A 121 -5.52 12.75 -8.15
N SER A 122 -5.75 12.23 -6.94
CA SER A 122 -4.81 12.36 -5.84
C SER A 122 -3.58 11.51 -6.09
N LEU A 123 -2.42 12.08 -5.80
CA LEU A 123 -1.11 11.44 -5.97
C LEU A 123 -0.43 11.24 -4.63
N GLU A 124 -0.74 12.08 -3.64
CA GLU A 124 -0.12 12.04 -2.33
C GLU A 124 -1.21 11.94 -1.27
N LEU A 125 -1.12 10.89 -0.45
CA LEU A 125 -2.06 10.61 0.62
C LEU A 125 -1.29 10.33 1.91
N TYR A 126 -1.55 11.16 2.92
CA TYR A 126 -0.97 11.04 4.24
C TYR A 126 -2.06 10.65 5.24
N LEU A 127 -1.97 9.43 5.78
CA LEU A 127 -2.92 8.79 6.68
C LEU A 127 -2.28 8.43 8.02
N ASP A 128 -1.17 9.05 8.37
CA ASP A 128 -0.41 8.71 9.58
C ASP A 128 -1.24 8.91 10.85
N ASN A 129 -1.07 8.04 11.84
CA ASN A 129 -1.76 8.13 13.13
C ASN A 129 -3.29 8.12 12.99
N ASN A 130 -3.81 7.12 12.26
CA ASN A 130 -5.24 6.83 12.16
C ASN A 130 -5.54 5.46 12.81
N LYS A 131 -6.70 4.87 12.51
CA LYS A 131 -7.14 3.57 13.05
C LYS A 131 -7.26 2.49 11.96
N VAL A 132 -6.67 2.72 10.78
CA VAL A 132 -6.77 1.80 9.63
C VAL A 132 -6.16 0.44 9.99
N ASN A 133 -6.92 -0.62 9.76
CA ASN A 133 -6.53 -1.99 10.11
C ASN A 133 -6.39 -2.92 8.89
N SER A 134 -6.84 -2.50 7.71
CA SER A 134 -6.68 -3.21 6.45
C SER A 134 -6.54 -2.23 5.28
N ILE A 135 -5.89 -2.68 4.22
CA ILE A 135 -5.82 -1.99 2.93
C ILE A 135 -6.25 -2.91 1.77
N GLU A 136 -6.80 -4.09 2.08
CA GLU A 136 -7.21 -5.09 1.09
C GLU A 136 -8.25 -4.53 0.12
N GLU A 137 -9.11 -3.63 0.57
CA GLU A 137 -10.09 -2.97 -0.30
C GLU A 137 -9.46 -2.16 -1.43
N LEU A 138 -8.18 -1.78 -1.34
CA LEU A 138 -7.47 -1.03 -2.35
C LEU A 138 -6.92 -1.91 -3.47
N GLU A 139 -6.94 -3.23 -3.30
CA GLU A 139 -6.54 -4.17 -4.35
C GLU A 139 -7.31 -3.91 -5.65
N GLY A 140 -6.57 -3.86 -6.76
CA GLY A 140 -7.12 -3.59 -8.08
C GLY A 140 -7.63 -2.15 -8.30
N SER A 141 -7.54 -1.27 -7.30
CA SER A 141 -7.97 0.12 -7.46
C SER A 141 -7.07 0.89 -8.42
N TYR A 142 -7.66 1.86 -9.12
CA TYR A 142 -6.90 2.78 -9.98
C TYR A 142 -5.85 3.56 -9.17
N TRP A 143 -6.22 3.98 -7.95
CA TRP A 143 -5.38 4.79 -7.09
C TRP A 143 -4.07 4.08 -6.69
N LEU A 144 -4.16 2.80 -6.31
CA LEU A 144 -2.98 2.02 -5.89
C LEU A 144 -1.92 1.88 -6.98
N LYS A 145 -2.30 2.01 -8.26
CA LYS A 145 -1.39 1.96 -9.42
C LYS A 145 -0.86 3.34 -9.86
N HIS A 146 -1.30 4.44 -9.25
CA HIS A 146 -0.98 5.80 -9.72
C HIS A 146 -0.51 6.76 -8.62
N PHE A 147 -0.50 6.33 -7.35
CA PHE A 147 -0.02 7.17 -6.27
C PHE A 147 1.50 7.44 -6.41
N ARG A 148 1.93 8.55 -5.80
CA ARG A 148 3.33 8.96 -5.63
C ARG A 148 3.74 8.89 -4.16
N VAL A 149 2.88 9.32 -3.24
CA VAL A 149 3.16 9.21 -1.79
C VAL A 149 2.01 8.51 -1.12
N PHE A 150 2.31 7.44 -0.38
CA PHE A 150 1.37 6.76 0.49
C PHE A 150 1.98 6.58 1.89
N SER A 151 1.59 7.45 2.81
CA SER A 151 2.04 7.40 4.20
C SER A 151 0.90 6.84 5.07
N ILE A 152 1.14 5.72 5.76
CA ILE A 152 0.16 5.06 6.63
C ILE A 152 0.80 4.61 7.94
N SER A 153 1.81 5.35 8.40
CA SER A 153 2.55 5.01 9.61
C SER A 153 1.70 5.24 10.86
N GLY A 154 1.93 4.47 11.92
CA GLY A 154 1.18 4.64 13.19
C GLY A 154 -0.30 4.27 13.09
N ASN A 155 -0.67 3.31 12.23
CA ASN A 155 -2.02 2.76 12.13
C ASN A 155 -2.11 1.41 12.86
N LYS A 156 -3.15 0.62 12.58
CA LYS A 156 -3.43 -0.67 13.21
C LYS A 156 -3.25 -1.85 12.25
N LEU A 157 -2.43 -1.69 11.21
CA LEU A 157 -2.18 -2.77 10.24
C LEU A 157 -1.38 -3.89 10.88
N THR A 158 -1.92 -5.11 10.84
CA THR A 158 -1.21 -6.32 11.25
C THR A 158 -0.60 -7.06 10.06
N GLU A 159 -1.18 -6.89 8.88
CA GLU A 159 -0.72 -7.47 7.63
C GLU A 159 -1.10 -6.57 6.44
N ILE A 160 -0.54 -6.86 5.27
CA ILE A 160 -0.93 -6.24 4.01
C ILE A 160 -1.03 -7.32 2.93
N PRO A 161 -1.86 -7.10 1.89
CA PRO A 161 -1.90 -7.97 0.71
C PRO A 161 -0.63 -7.77 -0.12
N THR A 162 0.47 -8.42 0.29
CA THR A 162 1.82 -8.27 -0.27
C THR A 162 1.83 -8.45 -1.79
N TYR A 163 1.18 -9.49 -2.31
CA TYR A 163 1.08 -9.74 -3.75
C TYR A 163 0.33 -8.64 -4.50
N ALA A 164 -0.77 -8.13 -3.95
CA ALA A 164 -1.55 -7.07 -4.60
C ALA A 164 -0.75 -5.77 -4.65
N LEU A 165 -0.08 -5.42 -3.54
CA LEU A 165 0.74 -4.22 -3.46
C LEU A 165 1.97 -4.31 -4.36
N ASP A 166 2.65 -5.46 -4.38
CA ASP A 166 3.78 -5.73 -5.27
C ASP A 166 3.41 -5.52 -6.74
N ASN A 167 2.34 -6.18 -7.19
CA ASN A 167 1.83 -6.04 -8.56
C ASN A 167 1.43 -4.58 -8.89
N ALA A 168 0.82 -3.87 -7.94
CA ALA A 168 0.40 -2.49 -8.15
C ALA A 168 1.61 -1.54 -8.27
N LEU A 169 2.65 -1.75 -7.46
CA LEU A 169 3.88 -0.97 -7.48
C LEU A 169 4.67 -1.21 -8.78
N GLU A 170 4.82 -2.46 -9.22
CA GLU A 170 5.49 -2.77 -10.49
C GLU A 170 4.82 -2.09 -11.69
N GLN A 171 3.50 -1.95 -11.65
CA GLN A 171 2.71 -1.31 -12.70
C GLN A 171 2.58 0.21 -12.52
N ASN A 172 3.10 0.78 -11.42
CA ASN A 172 2.91 2.18 -11.11
C ASN A 172 3.78 3.06 -12.02
N ILE A 173 3.13 3.94 -12.79
CA ILE A 173 3.79 4.83 -13.77
C ILE A 173 4.81 5.79 -13.12
N ASN A 174 4.72 6.03 -11.81
CA ASN A 174 5.62 6.91 -11.08
C ASN A 174 6.88 6.20 -10.53
N MET A 175 6.98 4.87 -10.69
CA MET A 175 8.18 4.12 -10.31
C MET A 175 9.36 4.42 -11.24
N PRO A 176 10.62 4.29 -10.74
CA PRO A 176 10.99 4.08 -9.35
C PRO A 176 11.18 5.37 -8.54
N ASN A 177 11.24 6.53 -9.21
CA ASN A 177 11.81 7.75 -8.64
C ASN A 177 10.84 8.60 -7.82
N ALA A 178 9.55 8.54 -8.14
CA ALA A 178 8.55 9.41 -7.53
C ALA A 178 7.71 8.72 -6.45
N VAL A 179 7.72 7.38 -6.39
CA VAL A 179 7.00 6.61 -5.38
C VAL A 179 7.73 6.65 -4.03
N ARG A 180 6.99 6.97 -2.97
CA ARG A 180 7.41 7.00 -1.57
C ARG A 180 6.33 6.33 -0.73
N MET A 181 6.72 5.45 0.18
CA MET A 181 5.81 4.81 1.12
C MET A 181 6.31 4.93 2.56
N SER A 182 5.39 4.92 3.51
CA SER A 182 5.72 4.82 4.93
C SER A 182 4.74 3.89 5.63
N LEU A 183 5.29 2.87 6.29
CA LEU A 183 4.58 1.70 6.84
C LEU A 183 4.90 1.45 8.32
N GLY A 184 5.83 2.21 8.89
CA GLY A 184 6.33 2.00 10.25
C GLY A 184 5.29 2.28 11.33
N GLY A 185 5.57 1.83 12.55
CA GLY A 185 4.68 2.08 13.71
C GLY A 185 3.32 1.38 13.63
N ASN A 186 3.16 0.38 12.77
CA ASN A 186 2.01 -0.51 12.74
C ASN A 186 2.32 -1.81 13.53
N PRO A 187 1.32 -2.47 14.15
CA PRO A 187 1.50 -3.69 14.90
C PRO A 187 1.66 -4.93 13.99
N TRP A 188 2.73 -4.95 13.18
CA TRP A 188 2.95 -5.99 12.18
C TRP A 188 3.02 -7.39 12.80
N ARG A 189 2.26 -8.33 12.24
CA ARG A 189 2.31 -9.74 12.59
C ARG A 189 3.66 -10.32 12.16
N CYS A 190 4.30 -11.06 13.05
CA CYS A 190 5.53 -11.77 12.73
C CYS A 190 5.37 -13.28 12.94
N ASP A 191 5.10 -14.01 11.85
CA ASP A 191 4.94 -15.46 11.86
C ASP A 191 5.59 -16.11 10.64
N CYS A 192 5.65 -17.44 10.64
CA CYS A 192 6.32 -18.19 9.58
C CYS A 192 5.64 -18.08 8.20
N VAL A 193 4.41 -17.59 8.12
CA VAL A 193 3.63 -17.55 6.87
C VAL A 193 3.77 -16.18 6.20
N PHE A 194 3.49 -15.10 6.93
CA PHE A 194 3.44 -13.74 6.38
C PHE A 194 4.81 -13.09 6.34
N THR A 195 5.63 -13.25 7.37
CA THR A 195 6.89 -12.51 7.50
C THR A 195 7.85 -12.73 6.35
N PRO A 196 8.10 -13.96 5.84
CA PRO A 196 9.01 -14.13 4.72
C PRO A 196 8.56 -13.40 3.45
N VAL A 197 7.26 -13.43 3.15
CA VAL A 197 6.68 -12.78 1.95
C VAL A 197 6.70 -11.27 2.11
N PHE A 198 6.35 -10.76 3.29
CA PHE A 198 6.40 -9.33 3.56
C PHE A 198 7.84 -8.80 3.54
N GLN A 199 8.79 -9.54 4.13
CA GLN A 199 10.20 -9.20 4.11
C GLN A 199 10.76 -9.11 2.67
N GLU A 200 10.40 -10.04 1.79
CA GLU A 200 10.79 -9.99 0.37
C GLU A 200 10.27 -8.73 -0.32
N MET A 201 9.01 -8.36 -0.08
CA MET A 201 8.42 -7.12 -0.60
C MET A 201 9.14 -5.88 -0.07
N LEU A 202 9.46 -5.84 1.24
CA LEU A 202 10.21 -4.74 1.86
C LEU A 202 11.62 -4.60 1.24
N GLN A 203 12.30 -5.72 1.00
CA GLN A 203 13.63 -5.74 0.35
C GLN A 203 13.55 -5.22 -1.09
N LYS A 204 12.55 -5.68 -1.85
CA LYS A 204 12.35 -5.29 -3.24
C LYS A 204 12.10 -3.78 -3.41
N PHE A 205 11.32 -3.17 -2.51
CA PHE A 205 10.98 -1.74 -2.56
C PHE A 205 11.69 -0.90 -1.49
N ALA A 206 12.87 -1.33 -1.04
CA ALA A 206 13.58 -0.69 0.06
C ALA A 206 13.91 0.79 -0.18
N PHE A 207 14.10 1.21 -1.44
CA PHE A 207 14.34 2.61 -1.78
C PHE A 207 13.08 3.49 -1.71
N GLN A 208 11.90 2.90 -1.92
CA GLN A 208 10.62 3.61 -1.89
C GLN A 208 10.10 3.73 -0.45
N ILE A 209 10.34 2.73 0.40
CA ILE A 209 9.88 2.70 1.79
C ILE A 209 10.83 3.54 2.65
N GLN A 210 10.37 4.74 3.02
CA GLN A 210 11.22 5.74 3.70
C GLN A 210 11.56 5.34 5.14
N ASP A 211 10.66 4.62 5.81
CA ASP A 211 10.74 4.25 7.22
C ASP A 211 10.92 2.73 7.40
N ILE A 212 11.61 2.07 6.47
CA ILE A 212 11.79 0.60 6.45
C ILE A 212 12.29 0.02 7.79
N ARG A 213 13.10 0.77 8.53
CA ARG A 213 13.62 0.35 9.85
C ARG A 213 12.58 0.41 10.98
N GLU A 214 11.51 1.17 10.79
CA GLU A 214 10.39 1.29 11.73
C GLU A 214 9.25 0.30 11.41
N VAL A 215 9.39 -0.49 10.36
CA VAL A 215 8.55 -1.65 10.05
C VAL A 215 9.02 -2.81 10.94
N LYS A 216 8.48 -2.87 12.16
CA LYS A 216 8.89 -3.78 13.24
C LYS A 216 7.77 -4.75 13.61
N CYS A 217 8.12 -5.91 14.13
CA CYS A 217 7.15 -6.82 14.73
C CYS A 217 6.38 -6.16 15.87
N SER A 218 5.12 -6.55 16.03
CA SER A 218 4.32 -6.15 17.18
C SER A 218 4.91 -6.63 18.50
N TYR A 219 4.47 -6.00 19.59
CA TYR A 219 4.85 -6.45 20.91
C TYR A 219 4.17 -7.79 21.24
N VAL A 220 4.97 -8.80 21.60
CA VAL A 220 4.50 -10.11 22.05
C VAL A 220 5.37 -10.51 23.24
N GLU A 221 4.74 -10.71 24.39
CA GLU A 221 5.46 -11.08 25.61
C GLU A 221 6.15 -12.45 25.45
N GLY A 222 7.44 -12.51 25.75
CA GLY A 222 8.25 -13.72 25.65
C GLY A 222 8.74 -14.09 24.24
N ASP A 223 8.43 -13.30 23.22
CA ASP A 223 8.99 -13.48 21.87
C ASP A 223 10.29 -12.68 21.71
N GLU A 224 11.36 -13.37 21.29
CA GLU A 224 12.67 -12.76 21.00
C GLU A 224 12.62 -11.85 19.78
N ASN A 225 11.67 -12.06 18.86
CA ASN A 225 11.50 -11.23 17.66
C ASN A 225 10.68 -9.96 17.93
N SER A 226 10.18 -9.78 19.15
CA SER A 226 9.31 -8.66 19.48
C SER A 226 10.00 -7.30 19.27
N LEU A 227 9.31 -6.37 18.60
CA LEU A 227 9.80 -5.02 18.28
C LEU A 227 11.06 -4.97 17.40
N LEU A 228 11.51 -6.09 16.83
CA LEU A 228 12.63 -6.11 15.90
C LEU A 228 12.19 -5.68 14.49
N PRO A 229 13.05 -4.97 13.73
CA PRO A 229 12.77 -4.63 12.34
C PRO A 229 12.62 -5.89 11.48
N ILE A 230 11.54 -5.98 10.71
CA ILE A 230 11.24 -7.17 9.88
C ILE A 230 12.36 -7.43 8.87
N ILE A 231 13.01 -6.38 8.37
CA ILE A 231 14.11 -6.48 7.42
C ILE A 231 15.37 -7.16 8.00
N GLU A 232 15.52 -7.17 9.33
CA GLU A 232 16.68 -7.72 10.05
C GLU A 232 16.44 -9.16 10.54
N LEU A 233 15.20 -9.65 10.47
CA LEU A 233 14.85 -10.99 10.91
C LEU A 233 15.44 -12.07 10.01
N SER A 234 15.89 -13.15 10.61
CA SER A 234 16.29 -14.35 9.87
C SER A 234 15.08 -15.27 9.65
N ARG A 235 15.06 -16.01 8.53
CA ARG A 235 14.00 -17.00 8.27
C ARG A 235 13.90 -18.03 9.39
N SER A 236 15.02 -18.48 9.96
CA SER A 236 15.06 -19.45 11.07
C SER A 236 14.58 -18.87 12.40
N SER A 237 14.74 -17.57 12.64
CA SER A 237 14.22 -16.93 13.87
C SER A 237 12.70 -16.84 13.91
N VAL A 238 12.06 -16.71 12.75
CA VAL A 238 10.59 -16.59 12.63
C VAL A 238 9.94 -17.95 12.38
N CYS A 239 10.51 -18.75 11.48
CA CYS A 239 10.09 -20.13 11.23
C CYS A 239 10.84 -21.08 12.15
N ARG A 240 10.49 -21.08 13.44
CA ARG A 240 10.80 -22.23 14.29
C ARG A 240 9.87 -23.35 13.88
N SER A 241 10.38 -24.34 13.14
CA SER A 241 9.66 -25.61 13.01
C SER A 241 9.31 -26.06 14.43
N PRO A 242 8.05 -26.42 14.73
CA PRO A 242 7.71 -26.91 16.05
C PRO A 242 8.58 -28.13 16.34
N THR A 243 9.62 -27.93 17.13
CA THR A 243 10.38 -28.99 17.75
C THR A 243 9.44 -29.58 18.79
N GLU A 244 8.64 -30.60 18.41
CA GLU A 244 8.56 -31.84 19.21
C GLU A 244 7.47 -32.84 18.79
N TYR A 245 6.41 -32.50 18.04
CA TYR A 245 5.25 -33.43 17.99
C TYR A 245 4.88 -34.10 16.66
N SER A 246 5.29 -33.63 15.47
CA SER A 246 4.83 -34.23 14.19
C SER A 246 5.88 -35.04 13.43
N VAL A 247 7.17 -34.69 13.56
CA VAL A 247 8.25 -35.31 12.76
C VAL A 247 8.46 -36.77 13.18
N ARG A 248 8.48 -37.08 14.49
CA ARG A 248 8.62 -38.46 14.98
C ARG A 248 7.49 -39.40 14.55
N ALA A 249 6.24 -38.91 14.52
CA ALA A 249 5.09 -39.72 14.13
C ALA A 249 5.11 -40.02 12.63
N LEU A 250 5.46 -39.03 11.80
CA LEU A 250 5.57 -39.20 10.35
C LEU A 250 6.76 -40.09 9.98
N ASP A 251 7.89 -39.94 10.66
CA ASP A 251 9.06 -40.80 10.48
C ASP A 251 8.77 -42.25 10.90
N LEU A 252 8.05 -42.45 12.01
CA LEU A 252 7.60 -43.78 12.45
C LEU A 252 6.64 -44.39 11.43
N LEU A 253 5.68 -43.62 10.93
CA LEU A 253 4.76 -44.07 9.89
C LEU A 253 5.51 -44.46 8.61
N ASN A 254 6.46 -43.64 8.18
CA ASN A 254 7.29 -43.92 7.01
C ASN A 254 8.15 -45.18 7.20
N ALA A 255 8.70 -45.39 8.39
CA ALA A 255 9.44 -46.60 8.72
C ALA A 255 8.55 -47.87 8.70
N VAL A 256 7.33 -47.79 9.24
CA VAL A 256 6.34 -48.88 9.19
C VAL A 256 5.95 -49.19 7.75
N LEU A 257 5.66 -48.18 6.94
CA LEU A 257 5.33 -48.34 5.52
C LEU A 257 6.50 -48.98 4.75
N ALA A 258 7.73 -48.51 4.96
CA ALA A 258 8.92 -49.10 4.34
C ALA A 258 9.12 -50.57 4.73
N SER A 259 8.90 -50.92 6.00
CA SER A 259 8.97 -52.30 6.48
C SER A 259 7.90 -53.18 5.82
N LEU A 260 6.66 -52.71 5.72
CA LEU A 260 5.57 -53.42 5.04
C LEU A 260 5.88 -53.64 3.56
N ILE A 261 6.43 -52.63 2.87
CA ILE A 261 6.84 -52.76 1.46
C ILE A 261 7.92 -53.84 1.32
N LEU A 262 8.95 -53.84 2.17
CA LEU A 262 10.00 -54.86 2.14
C LEU A 262 9.44 -56.27 2.42
N LEU A 263 8.49 -56.41 3.35
CA LEU A 263 7.81 -57.69 3.61
C LEU A 263 6.99 -58.17 2.41
N ILE A 264 6.26 -57.27 1.75
CA ILE A 264 5.47 -57.60 0.55
C ILE A 264 6.40 -58.01 -0.59
N LEU A 265 7.47 -57.26 -0.86
CA LEU A 265 8.44 -57.59 -1.89
C LEU A 265 9.17 -58.90 -1.59
N GLY A 266 9.56 -59.13 -0.33
CA GLY A 266 10.17 -60.37 0.11
C GLY A 266 9.25 -61.58 -0.07
N LYS A 267 7.97 -61.42 0.31
CA LYS A 267 6.95 -62.46 0.13
C LYS A 267 6.67 -62.72 -1.35
N LEU A 268 6.59 -61.68 -2.17
CA LEU A 268 6.44 -61.81 -3.63
C LEU A 268 7.63 -62.57 -4.25
N ALA A 269 8.85 -62.24 -3.85
CA ALA A 269 10.06 -62.92 -4.32
C ALA A 269 10.11 -64.40 -3.87
N TYR A 270 9.70 -64.68 -2.62
CA TYR A 270 9.58 -66.03 -2.09
C TYR A 270 8.55 -66.86 -2.87
N ASP A 271 7.35 -66.31 -3.05
CA ASP A 271 6.26 -66.95 -3.80
C ASP A 271 6.67 -67.21 -5.26
N TYR A 272 7.33 -66.25 -5.90
CA TYR A 272 7.89 -66.40 -7.25
C TYR A 272 8.93 -67.52 -7.33
N TYR A 273 9.88 -67.55 -6.37
CA TYR A 273 10.89 -68.59 -6.31
C TYR A 273 10.29 -69.99 -6.07
N TYR A 274 9.35 -70.09 -5.12
CA TYR A 274 8.66 -71.34 -4.79
C TYR A 274 7.85 -71.86 -5.98
N PHE A 275 7.11 -70.98 -6.66
CA PHE A 275 6.38 -71.31 -7.88
C PHE A 275 7.33 -71.82 -8.98
N LYS A 276 8.46 -71.14 -9.19
CA LYS A 276 9.46 -71.56 -10.19
C LYS A 276 10.07 -72.94 -9.88
N LYS A 277 10.24 -73.29 -8.60
CA LYS A 277 10.79 -74.60 -8.20
C LYS A 277 9.78 -75.74 -8.17
N THR A 278 8.52 -75.46 -7.82
CA THR A 278 7.52 -76.51 -7.54
C THR A 278 6.37 -76.56 -8.54
N GLY A 279 6.20 -75.53 -9.37
CA GLY A 279 5.08 -75.39 -10.32
C GLY A 279 3.71 -75.16 -9.66
N ARG A 280 3.65 -75.03 -8.33
CA ARG A 280 2.40 -74.84 -7.58
C ARG A 280 2.22 -73.38 -7.21
N LEU A 281 1.04 -72.83 -7.54
CA LEU A 281 0.67 -71.45 -7.22
C LEU A 281 0.60 -71.21 -5.71
N PRO A 282 0.92 -69.99 -5.24
CA PRO A 282 0.74 -69.61 -3.84
C PRO A 282 -0.71 -69.78 -3.39
N TRP A 283 -0.92 -70.21 -2.15
CA TRP A 283 -2.24 -70.55 -1.59
C TRP A 283 -3.30 -69.44 -1.73
N ILE A 284 -2.88 -68.17 -1.72
CA ILE A 284 -3.82 -67.05 -1.86
C ILE A 284 -4.40 -66.95 -3.28
N VAL A 285 -3.63 -67.35 -4.30
CA VAL A 285 -4.07 -67.33 -5.70
C VAL A 285 -4.99 -68.52 -6.00
N THR A 286 -4.85 -69.63 -5.28
CA THR A 286 -5.75 -70.79 -5.42
C THR A 286 -7.12 -70.59 -4.76
N LYS A 287 -7.30 -69.47 -4.04
CA LYS A 287 -8.52 -69.08 -3.32
C LYS A 287 -9.16 -67.79 -3.83
N MET A 288 -8.55 -67.11 -4.80
CA MET A 288 -9.18 -65.99 -5.49
C MET A 288 -10.22 -66.55 -6.48
N PRO A 289 -11.49 -66.12 -6.43
CA PRO A 289 -12.53 -66.53 -7.38
C PRO A 289 -12.26 -66.03 -8.79
#